data_AF-A0A1M5DRE8-F1
#
_entry.id   AF-A0A1M5DRE8-F1
#
_cell.length_a   1.000
_cell.length_b   1.000
_cell.length_c   1.000
_cell.angle_alpha   90.00
_cell.angle_beta   90.00
_cell.angle_gamma   90.00
#
_symmetry.space_group_name_H-M   'P 1'
#
loop_
_entity.id
_entity.type
_entity.pdbx_description
1 polymer ?
#
loop_
_entity_poly.entity_id
_entity_poly.type
_entity_poly.pdbx_seq_one_letter_code
_entity_poly.pdbx_strand_id
1 'polypeptide(L)'
;MRKIVLAGVLAFGGFLTANAQCKSVSTLTENFDTWKDIDKCWTAQSGKAMLYANDKKIIFYSMNSPGENMYLVTPKIKAGTYTLSFDISDNGGETTLELFSIPNASDAKSYVSIAKPSKITKDKKTFNISLQKDSSLGLKVMLNGVHQAVYLDNLSLKPKK
;
A
#
# COMPACT_ATOMS: atom_id res chain seq x y z
N MET A 1 -32.81 33.01 -49.14
CA MET A 1 -33.09 31.76 -48.39
C MET A 1 -31.78 31.06 -48.08
N ARG A 2 -31.39 30.96 -46.79
CA ARG A 2 -30.57 29.88 -46.22
C ARG A 2 -30.52 30.07 -44.70
N LYS A 3 -31.15 29.12 -44.00
CA LYS A 3 -31.08 28.94 -42.55
C LYS A 3 -29.75 28.26 -42.23
N ILE A 4 -29.02 28.73 -41.23
CA ILE A 4 -28.13 27.86 -40.44
C ILE A 4 -28.27 28.29 -38.98
N VAL A 5 -28.99 27.47 -38.22
CA VAL A 5 -28.93 27.38 -36.77
C VAL A 5 -27.64 26.60 -36.46
N LEU A 6 -26.79 27.11 -35.57
CA LEU A 6 -25.81 26.25 -34.89
C LEU A 6 -25.75 26.65 -33.41
N ALA A 7 -26.47 25.86 -32.61
CA ALA A 7 -26.25 25.78 -31.18
C ALA A 7 -24.87 25.16 -30.93
N GLY A 8 -24.06 25.82 -30.11
CA GLY A 8 -22.75 25.34 -29.69
C GLY A 8 -22.61 25.50 -28.18
N VAL A 9 -23.24 24.62 -27.42
CA VAL A 9 -22.93 24.40 -26.00
C VAL A 9 -21.61 23.67 -25.95
N LEU A 10 -20.53 24.37 -25.61
CA LEU A 10 -19.33 23.75 -25.05
C LEU A 10 -19.32 24.03 -23.55
N ALA A 11 -20.07 23.19 -22.82
CA ALA A 11 -19.80 22.98 -21.43
C ALA A 11 -18.40 22.32 -21.33
N PHE A 12 -17.37 23.13 -21.11
CA PHE A 12 -16.10 22.64 -20.56
C PHE A 12 -16.36 22.23 -19.10
N GLY A 13 -17.03 21.08 -18.95
CA GLY A 13 -17.21 20.38 -17.69
C GLY A 13 -15.84 19.95 -17.21
N GLY A 14 -15.43 20.52 -16.08
CA GLY A 14 -14.12 20.34 -15.47
C GLY A 14 -13.80 18.86 -15.25
N PHE A 15 -12.72 18.41 -15.89
CA PHE A 15 -11.92 17.31 -15.36
C PHE A 15 -10.96 17.86 -14.31
N LEU A 16 -11.51 18.33 -13.19
CA LEU A 16 -10.76 18.34 -11.94
C LEU A 16 -10.71 16.87 -11.51
N THR A 17 -9.63 16.19 -11.90
CA THR A 17 -9.33 14.83 -11.47
C THR A 17 -9.52 14.73 -9.96
N ALA A 18 -10.55 13.99 -9.55
CA ALA A 18 -10.94 13.77 -8.18
C ALA A 18 -9.90 12.89 -7.45
N ASN A 19 -8.70 13.42 -7.21
CA ASN A 19 -7.93 13.05 -6.03
C ASN A 19 -8.65 13.67 -4.83
N ALA A 20 -9.81 13.11 -4.47
CA ALA A 20 -10.41 13.41 -3.18
C ALA A 20 -9.34 13.17 -2.12
N GLN A 21 -8.92 14.26 -1.49
CA GLN A 21 -7.83 14.39 -0.54
C GLN A 21 -7.78 13.19 0.41
N CYS A 22 -6.84 12.26 0.20
CA CYS A 22 -6.56 11.23 1.20
C CYS A 22 -6.03 11.94 2.45
N LYS A 23 -6.92 12.16 3.42
CA LYS A 23 -6.59 12.87 4.66
C LYS A 23 -5.72 12.00 5.53
N SER A 24 -4.85 12.62 6.32
CA SER A 24 -4.09 11.88 7.33
C SER A 24 -5.05 11.23 8.33
N VAL A 25 -4.91 9.92 8.52
CA VAL A 25 -5.71 9.13 9.46
C VAL A 25 -4.94 8.84 10.73
N SER A 26 -5.64 8.53 11.81
CA SER A 26 -5.05 8.07 13.09
C SER A 26 -5.29 6.59 13.36
N THR A 27 -6.07 5.93 12.51
CA THR A 27 -6.42 4.51 12.64
C THR A 27 -6.55 3.91 11.25
N LEU A 28 -6.19 2.64 11.11
CA LEU A 28 -6.47 1.83 9.92
C LEU A 28 -7.05 0.49 10.38
N THR A 29 -8.00 -0.04 9.63
CA THR A 29 -8.54 -1.39 9.84
C THR A 29 -8.95 -1.92 8.48
N GLU A 30 -8.06 -2.69 7.87
CA GLU A 30 -8.24 -3.27 6.53
C GLU A 30 -8.12 -4.79 6.62
N ASN A 31 -9.19 -5.48 6.27
CA ASN A 31 -9.20 -6.93 6.03
C ASN A 31 -9.28 -7.26 4.53
N PHE A 32 -9.13 -6.24 3.68
CA PHE A 32 -9.10 -6.31 2.21
C PHE A 32 -10.28 -7.05 1.54
N ASP A 33 -11.33 -7.40 2.28
CA ASP A 33 -12.48 -8.19 1.80
C ASP A 33 -13.22 -7.53 0.65
N THR A 34 -13.19 -6.19 0.59
CA THR A 34 -13.93 -5.36 -0.37
C THR A 34 -13.06 -4.88 -1.53
N TRP A 35 -11.75 -5.13 -1.47
CA TRP A 35 -10.81 -4.62 -2.45
C TRP A 35 -10.85 -5.48 -3.72
N LYS A 36 -11.23 -4.84 -4.84
CA LYS A 36 -11.10 -5.41 -6.19
C LYS A 36 -9.80 -4.99 -6.87
N ASP A 37 -9.34 -3.80 -6.52
CA ASP A 37 -8.07 -3.20 -6.88
C ASP A 37 -7.45 -2.62 -5.60
N ILE A 38 -6.18 -2.20 -5.67
CA ILE A 38 -5.56 -1.45 -4.57
C ILE A 38 -6.35 -0.15 -4.36
N ASP A 39 -6.80 0.09 -3.12
CA ASP A 39 -7.58 1.29 -2.80
C ASP A 39 -6.82 2.57 -3.19
N LYS A 40 -7.56 3.58 -3.66
CA LYS A 40 -7.01 4.82 -4.21
C LYS A 40 -6.14 5.64 -3.23
N CYS A 41 -6.30 5.43 -1.92
CA CYS A 41 -5.48 6.11 -0.91
C CYS A 41 -4.25 5.31 -0.50
N TRP A 42 -4.09 4.11 -1.04
CA TRP A 42 -2.91 3.28 -0.91
C TRP A 42 -2.04 3.41 -2.16
N THR A 43 -0.77 3.05 -2.03
CA THR A 43 0.16 3.02 -3.15
C THR A 43 0.82 1.65 -3.21
N ALA A 44 0.74 1.01 -4.38
CA ALA A 44 1.41 -0.24 -4.67
C ALA A 44 2.51 0.01 -5.71
N GLN A 45 3.73 -0.46 -5.43
CA GLN A 45 4.85 -0.43 -6.37
C GLN A 45 5.43 -1.83 -6.44
N SER A 46 5.37 -2.47 -7.62
CA SER A 46 5.78 -3.87 -7.76
C SER A 46 6.97 -4.10 -8.70
N GLY A 47 7.46 -3.05 -9.38
CA GLY A 47 8.51 -3.21 -10.39
C GLY A 47 8.06 -4.19 -11.48
N LYS A 48 8.85 -5.25 -11.69
CA LYS A 48 8.53 -6.34 -12.63
C LYS A 48 7.72 -7.48 -12.02
N ALA A 49 7.59 -7.50 -10.69
CA ALA A 49 6.72 -8.43 -9.98
C ALA A 49 5.27 -7.90 -9.97
N MET A 50 4.36 -8.63 -9.32
CA MET A 50 2.96 -8.23 -9.17
C MET A 50 2.62 -7.93 -7.71
N LEU A 51 1.87 -6.84 -7.50
CA LEU A 51 1.28 -6.49 -6.21
C LEU A 51 -0.19 -6.10 -6.45
N TYR A 52 -1.11 -6.88 -5.90
CA TYR A 52 -2.53 -6.73 -6.18
C TYR A 52 -3.40 -7.21 -5.03
N ALA A 53 -4.67 -6.79 -5.02
CA ALA A 53 -5.68 -7.33 -4.12
C ALA A 53 -6.44 -8.46 -4.84
N ASN A 54 -6.56 -9.61 -4.20
CA ASN A 54 -7.41 -10.71 -4.67
C ASN A 54 -7.72 -11.66 -3.50
N ASP A 55 -8.80 -12.43 -3.61
CA ASP A 55 -9.19 -13.44 -2.62
C ASP A 55 -9.17 -12.90 -1.18
N LYS A 56 -9.63 -11.65 -1.03
CA LYS A 56 -9.76 -10.93 0.25
C LYS A 56 -8.41 -10.66 0.94
N LYS A 57 -7.32 -10.58 0.18
CA LYS A 57 -5.95 -10.37 0.68
C LYS A 57 -5.17 -9.48 -0.27
N ILE A 58 -4.06 -8.95 0.22
CA ILE A 58 -3.02 -8.39 -0.65
C ILE A 58 -2.01 -9.49 -0.98
N ILE A 59 -1.69 -9.62 -2.26
CA ILE A 59 -0.78 -10.63 -2.79
C ILE A 59 0.43 -9.94 -3.40
N PHE A 60 1.61 -10.27 -2.87
CA PHE A 60 2.91 -9.95 -3.46
C PHE A 60 3.39 -11.19 -4.19
N TYR A 61 3.61 -11.12 -5.50
CA TYR A 61 3.91 -12.28 -6.33
C TYR A 61 5.09 -12.02 -7.26
N SER A 62 6.14 -12.83 -7.13
CA SER A 62 7.40 -12.60 -7.87
C SER A 62 7.30 -12.89 -9.35
N MET A 63 6.31 -13.69 -9.80
CA MET A 63 6.27 -14.25 -11.16
C MET A 63 7.65 -14.84 -11.53
N ASN A 64 8.28 -14.34 -12.58
CA ASN A 64 9.62 -14.69 -13.05
C ASN A 64 10.69 -13.64 -12.68
N SER A 65 10.40 -12.76 -11.72
CA SER A 65 11.26 -11.64 -11.29
C SER A 65 11.59 -11.73 -9.79
N PRO A 66 12.35 -12.75 -9.36
CA PRO A 66 12.83 -12.84 -7.98
C PRO A 66 13.77 -11.67 -7.65
N GLY A 67 13.84 -11.32 -6.36
CA GLY A 67 14.70 -10.25 -5.84
C GLY A 67 14.16 -8.84 -6.07
N GLU A 68 13.02 -8.68 -6.75
CA GLU A 68 12.34 -7.39 -6.88
C GLU A 68 11.75 -6.96 -5.53
N ASN A 69 11.94 -5.68 -5.20
CA ASN A 69 11.32 -5.08 -4.02
C ASN A 69 9.92 -4.59 -4.38
N MET A 70 8.93 -5.08 -3.64
CA MET A 70 7.55 -4.63 -3.76
C MET A 70 7.16 -3.82 -2.53
N TYR A 71 6.40 -2.75 -2.73
CA TYR A 71 6.04 -1.80 -1.69
C TYR A 71 4.53 -1.62 -1.65
N LEU A 72 3.92 -1.95 -0.52
CA LEU A 72 2.55 -1.54 -0.20
C LEU A 72 2.61 -0.41 0.82
N VAL A 73 2.13 0.76 0.44
CA VAL A 73 2.19 1.98 1.25
C VAL A 73 0.77 2.43 1.62
N THR A 74 0.59 2.62 2.93
CA THR A 74 -0.65 3.10 3.54
C THR A 74 -0.97 4.56 3.16
N PRO A 75 -2.22 5.01 3.37
CA PRO A 75 -2.54 6.43 3.44
C PRO A 75 -1.67 7.13 4.49
N LYS A 76 -1.60 8.45 4.42
CA LYS A 76 -0.82 9.22 5.39
C LYS A 76 -1.37 8.99 6.81
N ILE A 77 -0.49 8.72 7.76
CA ILE A 77 -0.81 8.57 9.17
C ILE A 77 -0.39 9.83 9.90
N LYS A 78 -1.21 10.30 10.84
CA LYS A 78 -0.84 11.42 11.70
C LYS A 78 0.41 11.11 12.55
N ALA A 79 1.13 12.15 12.97
CA ALA A 79 2.15 12.01 13.99
C ALA A 79 1.56 11.39 15.28
N GLY A 80 2.33 10.51 15.93
CA GLY A 80 1.89 9.82 17.15
C GLY A 80 2.55 8.46 17.35
N THR A 81 2.14 7.79 18.42
CA THR A 81 2.60 6.43 18.76
C THR A 81 1.48 5.43 18.52
N TYR A 82 1.80 4.31 17.88
CA TYR A 82 0.82 3.34 17.39
C TYR A 82 1.25 1.90 17.67
N THR A 83 0.26 1.02 17.69
CA THR A 83 0.41 -0.42 17.51
C THR A 83 -0.08 -0.77 16.12
N LEU A 84 0.82 -1.26 15.27
CA LEU A 84 0.50 -1.85 13.97
C LEU A 84 0.50 -3.37 14.11
N SER A 85 -0.53 -4.03 13.59
CA SER A 85 -0.56 -5.48 13.47
C SER A 85 -1.16 -5.91 12.14
N PHE A 86 -0.72 -7.05 11.63
CA PHE A 86 -1.26 -7.67 10.42
C PHE A 86 -0.86 -9.14 10.38
N ASP A 87 -1.61 -9.92 9.63
CA ASP A 87 -1.30 -11.32 9.34
C ASP A 87 -0.50 -11.38 8.04
N ILE A 88 0.61 -12.12 8.05
CA ILE A 88 1.43 -12.32 6.86
C ILE A 88 1.84 -13.78 6.75
N SER A 89 1.89 -14.29 5.52
CA SER A 89 2.32 -15.66 5.24
C SER A 89 2.92 -15.74 3.85
N ASP A 90 3.64 -16.82 3.56
CA ASP A 90 4.15 -17.12 2.23
C ASP A 90 3.82 -18.55 1.80
N ASN A 91 4.04 -18.85 0.51
CA ASN A 91 3.95 -20.20 -0.04
C ASN A 91 5.30 -20.96 -0.01
N GLY A 92 6.25 -20.51 0.82
CA GLY A 92 7.57 -21.11 0.98
C GLY A 92 8.72 -20.34 0.32
N GLY A 93 9.93 -20.80 0.63
CA GLY A 93 11.20 -20.24 0.14
C GLY A 93 11.77 -19.14 1.04
N GLU A 94 12.55 -18.23 0.42
CA GLU A 94 13.20 -17.12 1.11
C GLU A 94 12.49 -15.81 0.76
N THR A 95 11.76 -15.30 1.75
CA THR A 95 10.90 -14.13 1.67
C THR A 95 11.25 -13.21 2.83
N THR A 96 11.27 -11.90 2.58
CA THR A 96 11.59 -10.92 3.62
C THR A 96 10.58 -9.78 3.66
N LEU A 97 10.39 -9.25 4.87
CA LEU A 97 9.57 -8.10 5.17
C LEU A 97 10.40 -7.05 5.91
N GLU A 98 10.39 -5.83 5.41
CA GLU A 98 10.88 -4.62 6.06
C GLU A 98 9.72 -3.65 6.28
N LEU A 99 9.60 -3.11 7.50
CA LEU A 99 8.64 -2.06 7.82
C LEU A 99 9.34 -0.71 7.79
N PHE A 100 8.75 0.27 7.11
CA PHE A 100 9.31 1.60 7.01
C PHE A 100 8.25 2.70 7.13
N SER A 101 8.70 3.93 7.37
CA SER A 101 7.91 5.14 7.20
C SER A 101 8.40 5.93 6.00
N ILE A 102 7.50 6.65 5.35
CA ILE A 102 7.81 7.43 4.15
C ILE A 102 6.98 8.73 4.15
N PRO A 103 7.60 9.90 3.96
CA PRO A 103 6.88 11.18 3.95
C PRO A 103 6.05 11.38 2.67
N ASN A 104 6.48 10.77 1.56
CA ASN A 104 5.83 10.81 0.27
C ASN A 104 5.89 9.42 -0.41
N ALA A 105 4.74 8.77 -0.58
CA ALA A 105 4.64 7.44 -1.16
C ALA A 105 5.21 7.34 -2.60
N SER A 106 5.30 8.45 -3.34
CA SER A 106 5.87 8.47 -4.69
C SER A 106 7.40 8.46 -4.73
N ASP A 107 8.09 8.69 -3.60
CA ASP A 107 9.55 8.71 -3.52
C ASP A 107 10.08 7.58 -2.62
N ALA A 108 10.10 6.37 -3.17
CA ALA A 108 10.56 5.16 -2.48
C ALA A 108 12.03 5.19 -2.05
N LYS A 109 12.82 6.23 -2.36
CA LYS A 109 14.21 6.37 -1.85
C LYS A 109 14.27 7.11 -0.51
N SER A 110 13.21 7.82 -0.14
CA SER A 110 13.14 8.66 1.05
C SER A 110 12.67 7.93 2.32
N TYR A 111 12.50 6.60 2.27
CA TYR A 111 11.98 5.88 3.41
C TYR A 111 12.96 5.81 4.58
N VAL A 112 12.41 5.73 5.79
CA VAL A 112 13.16 5.47 7.02
C VAL A 112 12.70 4.13 7.59
N SER A 113 13.64 3.19 7.72
CA SER A 113 13.37 1.85 8.25
C SER A 113 12.92 1.93 9.71
N ILE A 114 11.81 1.27 10.03
CA ILE A 114 11.28 1.12 11.40
C ILE A 114 11.68 -0.25 11.96
N ALA A 115 11.57 -1.30 11.15
CA ALA A 115 12.01 -2.64 11.49
C ALA A 115 12.82 -3.20 10.32
N LYS A 116 14.02 -3.70 10.63
CA LYS A 116 14.95 -4.28 9.65
C LYS A 116 14.29 -5.45 8.91
N PRO A 117 14.73 -5.75 7.67
CA PRO A 117 14.29 -6.91 6.93
C PRO A 117 14.37 -8.18 7.79
N SER A 118 13.28 -8.93 7.85
CA SER A 118 13.19 -10.20 8.57
C SER A 118 12.44 -11.22 7.74
N LYS A 119 12.74 -12.51 7.97
CA LYS A 119 12.08 -13.59 7.26
C LYS A 119 10.58 -13.59 7.57
N ILE A 120 9.76 -13.79 6.54
CA ILE A 120 8.32 -13.97 6.71
C ILE A 120 8.08 -15.37 7.28
N THR A 121 7.24 -15.43 8.29
CA THR A 121 6.74 -16.65 8.92
C THR A 121 5.23 -16.58 8.91
N LYS A 122 4.54 -17.72 8.98
CA LYS A 122 3.08 -17.80 8.94
C LYS A 122 2.46 -17.36 10.28
N ASP A 123 2.66 -16.11 10.64
CA ASP A 123 2.29 -15.55 11.94
C ASP A 123 1.78 -14.11 11.82
N LYS A 124 1.02 -13.71 12.83
CA LYS A 124 0.68 -12.32 13.06
C LYS A 124 1.92 -11.53 13.45
N LYS A 125 2.20 -10.44 12.75
CA LYS A 125 3.26 -9.48 13.11
C LYS A 125 2.65 -8.31 13.90
N THR A 126 3.37 -7.82 14.90
CA THR A 126 2.98 -6.65 15.70
C THR A 126 4.18 -5.74 15.91
N PHE A 127 4.01 -4.45 15.66
CA PHE A 127 5.04 -3.42 15.80
C PHE A 127 4.54 -2.24 16.62
N ASN A 128 5.41 -1.72 17.47
CA ASN A 128 5.22 -0.43 18.14
C ASN A 128 5.93 0.63 17.32
N ILE A 129 5.18 1.62 16.83
CA ILE A 129 5.68 2.62 15.89
C ILE A 129 5.54 4.00 16.53
N SER A 130 6.52 4.87 16.30
CA SER A 130 6.42 6.29 16.64
C SER A 130 6.71 7.13 15.39
N LEU A 131 5.78 7.99 15.03
CA LEU A 131 5.87 8.91 13.90
C LEU A 131 6.02 10.33 14.42
N GLN A 132 7.14 10.98 14.11
CA GLN A 132 7.44 12.36 14.52
C GLN A 132 6.67 13.41 13.72
N LYS A 133 6.19 13.04 12.53
CA LYS A 133 5.42 13.88 11.61
C LYS A 133 4.48 13.01 10.80
N ASP A 134 3.46 13.62 10.21
CA ASP A 134 2.55 12.93 9.30
C ASP A 134 3.32 12.21 8.18
N SER A 135 3.20 10.89 8.15
CA SER A 135 3.96 10.01 7.25
C SER A 135 3.12 8.78 6.91
N SER A 136 3.31 8.21 5.74
CA SER A 136 2.78 6.89 5.45
C SER A 136 3.67 5.82 6.06
N LEU A 137 3.06 4.69 6.41
CA LEU A 137 3.76 3.44 6.69
C LEU A 137 3.81 2.59 5.41
N GLY A 138 4.89 1.86 5.22
CA GLY A 138 5.03 0.95 4.10
C GLY A 138 5.60 -0.40 4.49
N LEU A 139 5.15 -1.42 3.77
CA LEU A 139 5.63 -2.78 3.83
C LEU A 139 6.45 -3.03 2.58
N LYS A 140 7.76 -3.25 2.75
CA LYS A 140 8.66 -3.66 1.67
C LYS A 140 8.84 -5.16 1.76
N VAL A 141 8.43 -5.84 0.70
CA VAL A 141 8.42 -7.28 0.60
C VAL A 141 9.30 -7.70 -0.56
N MET A 142 10.20 -8.66 -0.32
CA MET A 142 11.10 -9.21 -1.33
C MET A 142 11.02 -10.73 -1.30
N LEU A 143 10.91 -11.33 -2.49
CA LEU A 143 10.76 -12.77 -2.71
C LEU A 143 11.92 -13.23 -3.58
N ASN A 144 12.75 -14.15 -3.09
CA ASN A 144 13.97 -14.57 -3.78
C ASN A 144 13.78 -15.73 -4.77
N GLY A 145 12.60 -16.34 -4.82
CA GLY A 145 12.28 -17.42 -5.76
C GLY A 145 11.24 -17.05 -6.79
N VAL A 146 11.23 -17.81 -7.88
CA VAL A 146 10.25 -17.74 -8.97
C VAL A 146 8.92 -18.35 -8.50
N HIS A 147 7.80 -17.76 -8.92
CA HIS A 147 6.44 -18.15 -8.55
C HIS A 147 6.18 -18.21 -7.04
N GLN A 148 6.92 -17.40 -6.26
CA GLN A 148 6.65 -17.22 -4.85
C GLN A 148 5.57 -16.17 -4.63
N ALA A 149 4.81 -16.35 -3.56
CA ALA A 149 3.75 -15.45 -3.14
C ALA A 149 3.84 -15.18 -1.64
N VAL A 150 3.61 -13.93 -1.27
CA VAL A 150 3.34 -13.49 0.10
C VAL A 150 1.92 -12.94 0.16
N TYR A 151 1.19 -13.33 1.21
CA TYR A 151 -0.18 -12.93 1.45
C TYR A 151 -0.25 -12.08 2.71
N LEU A 152 -0.94 -10.95 2.63
CA LEU A 152 -1.14 -10.00 3.72
C LEU A 152 -2.64 -9.81 3.97
N ASP A 153 -3.02 -9.81 5.24
CA ASP A 153 -4.40 -9.62 5.68
C ASP A 153 -4.49 -8.96 7.07
N ASN A 154 -5.70 -8.56 7.48
CA ASN A 154 -6.05 -8.08 8.81
C ASN A 154 -5.16 -6.95 9.34
N LEU A 155 -4.84 -5.98 8.49
CA LEU A 155 -4.01 -4.83 8.85
C LEU A 155 -4.80 -3.89 9.77
N SER A 156 -4.25 -3.65 10.96
CA SER A 156 -4.82 -2.80 11.98
C SER A 156 -3.74 -1.87 12.52
N LEU A 157 -4.00 -0.56 12.47
CA LEU A 157 -3.22 0.48 13.11
C LEU A 157 -4.07 1.16 14.18
N LYS A 158 -3.62 1.14 15.43
CA LYS A 158 -4.32 1.75 16.57
C LYS A 158 -3.39 2.69 17.34
N PRO A 159 -3.82 3.91 17.72
CA PRO A 159 -3.06 4.76 18.62
C PRO A 159 -2.77 4.04 19.93
N LYS A 160 -1.56 4.21 20.47
CA LYS A 160 -1.27 3.88 21.85
C LYS A 160 -1.80 5.00 22.74
N LYS A 161 -2.53 4.62 23.79
CA LYS A 161 -2.94 5.52 24.86
C LYS A 161 -1.76 5.83 25.76
#